data_AF-A0A962UXU4-F1
#
_entry.id   AF-A0A962UXU4-F1
#
_cell.length_a   1.000
_cell.length_b   1.000
_cell.length_c   1.000
_cell.angle_alpha   90.00
_cell.angle_beta   90.00
_cell.angle_gamma   90.00
#
_symmetry.space_group_name_H-M   'P 1'
#
loop_
_entity.id
_entity.type
_entity.pdbx_description
1 polymer ?
#
loop_
_entity_poly.entity_id
_entity_poly.type
_entity_poly.pdbx_seq_one_letter_code
_entity_poly.pdbx_strand_id
1 'polypeptide(L)' 'MSTLTLDELATHIPSGCLLAVPPDYSGVAMAATRALIQHKPQGLRVLCVPVGSIQVDQLIGAGMVDSVEAA' A
#
# COMPACT_ATOMS: atom_id res chain seq x y z
N MET A 1 0.53 13.25 21.75
CA MET A 1 0.51 12.52 20.46
C MET A 1 0.35 11.05 20.78
N SER A 2 -0.73 10.41 20.33
CA SER A 2 -0.89 8.96 20.45
C SER A 2 -0.12 8.28 19.32
N THR A 3 0.71 7.30 19.67
CA THR A 3 1.42 6.44 18.72
C THR A 3 0.56 5.23 18.39
N LEU A 4 0.47 4.86 17.12
CA LEU A 4 -0.17 3.62 16.64
C LEU A 4 0.90 2.60 16.27
N THR A 5 0.56 1.31 16.43
CA THR A 5 1.29 0.20 15.81
C THR A 5 1.00 0.14 14.31
N LEU A 6 1.80 -0.63 13.55
CA LEU A 6 1.58 -0.81 12.11
C LEU A 6 0.32 -1.63 11.80
N ASP A 7 -0.02 -2.59 12.66
CA ASP A 7 -1.23 -3.40 12.49
C ASP A 7 -2.48 -2.54 12.72
N GLU A 8 -2.46 -1.66 13.73
CA GLU A 8 -3.53 -0.67 13.92
C GLU A 8 -3.61 0.31 12.75
N LEU A 9 -2.46 0.81 12.27
CA LEU A 9 -2.41 1.69 11.10
C LEU A 9 -3.04 1.03 9.86
N ALA A 10 -2.78 -0.25 9.62
CA ALA A 10 -3.32 -0.98 8.48
C ALA A 10 -4.85 -1.03 8.47
N THR A 11 -5.50 -1.04 9.65
CA THR A 11 -6.97 -1.04 9.76
C THR A 11 -7.61 0.27 9.27
N HIS A 12 -6.83 1.35 9.15
CA HIS A 12 -7.29 2.64 8.63
C HIS A 12 -7.27 2.72 7.10
N ILE A 13 -6.82 1.67 6.40
CA ILE A 13 -6.78 1.62 4.93
C ILE A 13 -7.95 0.74 4.45
N PRO A 14 -9.09 1.33 4.06
CA PRO A 14 -10.26 0.56 3.68
C PRO A 14 -10.11 -0.06 2.28
N SER A 15 -10.89 -1.11 2.02
CA SER A 15 -11.04 -1.67 0.67
C SER A 15 -11.54 -0.61 -0.32
N GLY A 16 -11.08 -0.66 -1.58
CA GLY A 16 -11.49 0.32 -2.61
C GLY A 16 -10.77 1.67 -2.58
N CYS A 17 -9.92 1.92 -1.57
CA CYS A 17 -9.29 3.24 -1.42
C CYS A 17 -8.25 3.50 -2.52
N LEU A 18 -8.00 4.78 -2.79
CA LEU A 18 -6.86 5.22 -3.59
C LEU A 18 -5.63 5.30 -2.68
N LEU A 19 -4.62 4.48 -2.94
CA LEU A 19 -3.38 4.40 -2.18
C LEU A 19 -2.23 4.96 -3.01
N ALA A 20 -1.65 6.07 -2.56
CA ALA A 20 -0.44 6.62 -3.17
C ALA A 20 0.78 5.83 -2.71
N VAL A 21 1.59 5.36 -3.66
CA VAL A 21 2.82 4.62 -3.37
C VAL A 21 4.01 5.33 -4.03
N PRO A 22 5.05 5.69 -3.25
CA PRO A 22 6.24 6.34 -3.77
C PRO A 22 7.19 5.31 -4.43
N PRO A 23 8.18 5.78 -5.21
CA PRO A 23 9.21 4.94 -5.82
C PRO A 23 10.17 4.35 -4.78
N ASP A 24 10.92 3.30 -5.17
CA ASP A 24 11.83 2.57 -4.27
C ASP A 24 12.87 3.48 -3.60
N TYR A 25 13.36 4.49 -4.32
CA TYR A 25 14.37 5.43 -3.81
C TYR A 25 13.86 6.40 -2.74
N SER A 26 12.55 6.41 -2.45
CA SER A 26 11.93 7.26 -1.42
C SER A 26 11.82 6.60 -0.04
N GLY A 27 12.38 5.39 0.15
CA GLY A 27 12.28 4.67 1.42
C GLY A 27 10.90 4.08 1.64
N VAL A 28 10.46 3.24 0.71
CA VAL A 28 9.14 2.57 0.72
C VAL A 28 8.86 1.85 2.05
N ALA A 29 7.60 1.90 2.48
CA ALA A 29 7.20 1.54 3.84
C ALA A 29 7.00 0.03 4.03
N MET A 30 8.04 -0.78 3.80
CA MET A 30 7.93 -2.25 3.71
C MET A 30 7.33 -2.93 4.95
N ALA A 31 7.62 -2.43 6.15
CA ALA A 31 7.00 -2.97 7.37
C ALA A 31 5.49 -2.69 7.42
N ALA A 32 5.06 -1.50 6.98
CA ALA A 32 3.65 -1.16 6.85
C ALA A 32 2.98 -1.96 5.71
N THR A 33 3.68 -2.17 4.59
CA THR A 33 3.21 -3.03 3.49
C THR A 33 2.93 -4.45 3.98
N ARG A 34 3.82 -5.02 4.79
CA ARG A 34 3.62 -6.34 5.40
C ARG A 34 2.39 -6.38 6.31
N ALA A 35 2.19 -5.38 7.16
CA ALA A 35 1.01 -5.28 8.02
C ALA A 35 -0.28 -5.13 7.18
N LEU A 36 -0.24 -4.31 6.13
CA LEU A 36 -1.35 -4.13 5.19
C LEU A 36 -1.70 -5.42 4.44
N ILE A 37 -0.71 -6.20 4.00
CA ILE A 37 -0.94 -7.50 3.34
C ILE A 37 -1.58 -8.50 4.31
N GLN A 38 -1.21 -8.49 5.59
CA GLN A 38 -1.83 -9.33 6.61
C GLN A 38 -3.27 -8.91 6.90
N HIS A 39 -3.55 -7.60 6.94
CA HIS A 39 -4.90 -7.07 7.09
C HIS A 39 -5.80 -7.35 5.86
N LYS A 40 -5.18 -7.32 4.67
CA LYS A 40 -5.73 -7.74 3.38
C LYS A 40 -7.00 -7.02 2.88
N PRO A 41 -7.06 -5.66 2.91
CA PRO A 41 -8.13 -4.94 2.21
C PRO A 41 -8.13 -5.27 0.71
N GLN A 42 -9.31 -5.29 0.11
CA GLN A 42 -9.51 -5.71 -1.28
C GLN A 42 -9.74 -4.51 -2.20
N GLY A 43 -9.40 -4.67 -3.47
CA GLY A 43 -9.71 -3.70 -4.51
C GLY A 43 -9.03 -2.33 -4.34
N LEU A 44 -7.78 -2.32 -3.85
CA LEU A 44 -6.99 -1.09 -3.75
C LEU A 44 -6.75 -0.51 -5.14
N ARG A 45 -6.96 0.79 -5.29
CA ARG A 45 -6.56 1.54 -6.48
C ARG A 45 -5.23 2.19 -6.17
N VAL A 46 -4.18 1.85 -6.89
CA VAL A 46 -2.82 2.31 -6.58
C VAL A 46 -2.42 3.44 -7.50
N LEU A 47 -1.97 4.55 -6.92
CA LEU A 47 -1.36 5.67 -7.65
C LEU A 47 0.15 5.64 -7.42
N CYS A 48 0.93 5.41 -8.47
CA CYS A 48 2.38 5.50 -8.46
C CYS A 48 2.80 6.98 -8.48
N VAL A 49 3.71 7.39 -7.59
CA VAL A 49 4.11 8.80 -7.44
C VAL A 49 5.63 8.97 -7.42
N PRO A 50 6.32 9.14 -8.56
CA PRO A 50 5.81 9.15 -9.94
C PRO A 50 5.84 7.78 -10.62
N VAL A 51 6.68 6.85 -10.15
CA VAL A 51 6.85 5.51 -10.72
C VAL A 51 6.52 4.45 -9.68
N GLY A 52 6.21 3.23 -10.16
CA GLY A 52 5.96 2.09 -9.29
C GLY A 52 7.17 1.70 -8.46
N SER A 53 6.93 0.85 -7.46
CA SER A 53 7.94 0.35 -6.53
C SER A 53 7.65 -1.09 -6.15
N ILE A 54 8.59 -1.74 -5.46
CA ILE A 54 8.40 -3.10 -4.94
C ILE A 54 7.17 -3.20 -4.01
N GLN A 55 6.78 -2.09 -3.37
CA GLN A 55 5.57 -2.04 -2.57
C GLN A 55 4.31 -2.24 -3.44
N VAL A 56 4.26 -1.65 -4.64
CA VAL A 56 3.16 -1.88 -5.60
C VAL A 56 3.16 -3.35 -6.04
N ASP A 57 4.31 -3.89 -6.42
CA ASP A 57 4.45 -5.28 -6.87
C ASP A 57 3.97 -6.28 -5.81
N GLN A 58 4.31 -6.06 -4.54
CA GLN A 58 3.86 -6.93 -3.44
C GLN A 58 2.35 -6.85 -3.21
N LEU A 59 1.74 -5.67 -3.34
CA LEU A 59 0.29 -5.52 -3.21
C LEU A 59 -0.45 -6.20 -4.38
N ILE A 60 0.09 -6.10 -5.61
CA ILE A 60 -0.42 -6.83 -6.77
C ILE A 60 -0.29 -8.34 -6.55
N GLY A 61 0.89 -8.82 -6.14
CA GLY A 61 1.15 -10.23 -5.88
C GLY A 61 0.29 -10.81 -4.75
N ALA A 62 -0.14 -9.98 -3.79
CA ALA A 62 -1.08 -10.35 -2.73
C ALA A 62 -2.55 -10.42 -3.21
N GLY A 63 -2.83 -10.07 -4.47
CA GLY A 63 -4.17 -10.05 -5.05
C GLY A 63 -5.07 -8.94 -4.52
N MET A 64 -4.49 -7.85 -4.02
CA MET A 64 -5.22 -6.79 -3.33
C MET A 64 -5.57 -5.59 -4.22
N VAL A 65 -5.02 -5.51 -5.43
CA VAL A 65 -5.07 -4.33 -6.30
C VAL A 65 -6.11 -4.49 -7.41
N ASP A 66 -6.98 -3.50 -7.57
CA ASP A 66 -7.98 -3.39 -8.64
C ASP A 66 -7.44 -2.66 -9.88
N SER A 67 -6.71 -1.56 -9.66
CA SER A 67 -6.13 -0.75 -10.72
C SER A 67 -4.81 -0.12 -10.31
N VAL A 68 -3.97 0.19 -11.29
CA VAL A 68 -2.72 0.95 -11.11
C VAL A 68 -2.72 2.14 -12.06
N GLU A 69 -2.47 3.32 -11.52
CA GLU A 69 -2.25 4.56 -12.26
C GLU A 69 -0.76 4.93 -12.16
N ALA A 70 -0.11 5.09 -13.32
CA ALA A 70 1.28 5.49 -13.45
C ALA A 70 1.42 6.49 -14.60
N ALA A 71 2.40 7.40 -14.50
CA ALA A 71 2.74 8.39 -15.52
C ALA A 71 3.80 7.89 -16.50
#